data_AF-A0A367J1I7-F1
#
_entry.id   AF-A0A367J1I7-F1
#
_cell.length_a   1.000
_cell.length_b   1.000
_cell.length_c   1.000
_cell.angle_alpha   90.00
_cell.angle_beta   90.00
_cell.angle_gamma   90.00
#
_symmetry.space_group_name_H-M   'P 1'
#
loop_
_entity.id
_entity.type
_entity.pdbx_description
1 polymer ?
#
loop_
_entity_poly.entity_id
_entity_poly.type
_entity_poly.pdbx_seq_one_letter_code
_entity_poly.pdbx_strand_id
1 'polypeptide(L)'
;MVKPRWTHSKVMLIADPQMTDDKSYERHWLIMALTKFYSALYMKRNYRHLNYQLKPTDTIILGDLMDNGREWQDDGFFDKEVQRFHTIFPPNNHLHYMAGNHDIGFGQRINATRVDRFEHYFGPTFYTFEKHGFLFVVLDTVSLCSNESAIPLLDNIPQHPRTLLFTHIPLYRAASQTCGPYRRQSRSNWILNEAGYQYQNLVPEHLSNLILDKVKPLLVFSGDDHDYCKVIHRDNVPEMTLPTFSMAQGVRFPGLMVLDLAQEGLSTHLCWLPDQVELFIQYGYLLIFTLVCLFPWRSGTNQPSLSKEELGITQPTTSVGLKKHVLSSLRYVACVAITTYIFCLCMF
;
A
#
# COMPACT_ATOMS: atom_id res chain seq x y z
N MET A 1 41.56 0.76 -13.23
CA MET A 1 40.25 0.09 -13.37
C MET A 1 39.20 1.15 -13.61
N VAL A 2 38.52 1.12 -14.75
CA VAL A 2 37.40 2.04 -15.04
C VAL A 2 36.18 1.50 -14.30
N LYS A 3 35.77 2.16 -13.20
CA LYS A 3 34.48 1.85 -12.54
C LYS A 3 33.37 2.08 -13.57
N PRO A 4 32.33 1.21 -13.66
CA PRO A 4 31.22 1.44 -14.58
C PRO A 4 30.61 2.82 -14.29
N ARG A 5 30.49 3.66 -15.32
CA ARG A 5 29.77 4.95 -15.22
C ARG A 5 28.27 4.65 -15.15
N TRP A 6 27.73 4.51 -13.94
CA TRP A 6 26.30 4.71 -13.74
C TRP A 6 25.99 6.19 -13.99
N THR A 7 25.07 6.45 -14.92
CA THR A 7 24.59 7.80 -15.21
C THR A 7 23.40 8.14 -14.32
N HIS A 8 22.44 7.22 -14.19
CA HIS A 8 21.24 7.35 -13.36
C HIS A 8 20.79 5.98 -12.81
N SER A 9 20.29 5.97 -11.58
CA SER A 9 19.71 4.80 -10.93
C SER A 9 18.40 5.18 -10.25
N LYS A 10 17.36 4.35 -10.38
CA LYS A 10 16.07 4.58 -9.74
C LYS A 10 15.87 3.66 -8.56
N VAL A 11 15.53 4.20 -7.40
CA VAL A 11 15.11 3.42 -6.22
C VAL A 11 13.65 3.73 -5.94
N MET A 12 12.85 2.68 -5.75
CA MET A 12 11.43 2.80 -5.42
C MET A 12 11.25 2.68 -3.90
N LEU A 13 10.47 3.58 -3.30
CA LEU A 13 10.17 3.58 -1.87
C LEU A 13 8.67 3.41 -1.67
N ILE A 14 8.28 2.38 -0.93
CA ILE A 14 6.89 2.02 -0.62
C ILE A 14 6.73 2.12 0.89
N ALA A 15 5.63 2.65 1.39
CA ALA A 15 5.35 2.70 2.83
C ALA A 15 3.99 2.07 3.15
N ASP A 16 3.88 1.47 4.33
CA ASP A 16 2.65 1.00 4.95
C ASP A 16 1.73 0.20 4.01
N PRO A 17 2.25 -0.85 3.32
CA PRO A 17 1.38 -1.71 2.53
C PRO A 17 0.30 -2.39 3.41
N GLN A 18 0.59 -2.61 4.70
CA GLN A 18 -0.31 -3.14 5.71
C GLN A 18 -1.24 -4.21 5.14
N MET A 19 -0.64 -5.34 4.73
CA MET A 19 -1.39 -6.38 4.04
C MET A 19 -2.56 -6.84 4.92
N THR A 20 -3.77 -6.50 4.48
CA THR A 20 -5.00 -6.71 5.24
C THR A 20 -5.25 -8.18 5.53
N ASP A 21 -5.53 -8.55 6.77
CA ASP A 21 -5.84 -9.92 7.22
C ASP A 21 -7.26 -10.03 7.82
N ASP A 22 -7.62 -11.20 8.36
CA ASP A 22 -8.98 -11.47 8.86
C ASP A 22 -9.36 -10.68 10.12
N LYS A 23 -8.39 -10.08 10.81
CA LYS A 23 -8.59 -9.26 12.02
C LYS A 23 -8.41 -7.76 11.79
N SER A 24 -8.04 -7.34 10.57
CA SER A 24 -7.88 -5.93 10.21
C SER A 24 -9.15 -5.10 10.44
N TYR A 25 -10.33 -5.67 10.13
CA TYR A 25 -11.60 -4.98 10.30
C TYR A 25 -12.67 -5.91 10.87
N GLU A 26 -13.48 -5.38 11.79
CA GLU A 26 -14.66 -6.06 12.31
C GLU A 26 -15.77 -6.10 11.24
N ARG A 27 -15.72 -7.10 10.35
CA ARG A 27 -16.65 -7.25 9.22
C ARG A 27 -17.09 -8.70 9.06
N HIS A 28 -18.25 -8.90 8.44
CA HIS A 28 -18.70 -10.24 8.05
C HIS A 28 -17.68 -10.91 7.12
N TRP A 29 -17.44 -12.22 7.30
CA TRP A 29 -16.35 -12.97 6.65
C TRP A 29 -16.30 -12.82 5.12
N LEU A 30 -17.46 -12.77 4.45
CA LEU A 30 -17.54 -12.54 3.00
C LEU A 30 -16.97 -11.17 2.59
N ILE A 31 -17.33 -10.11 3.33
CA ILE A 31 -16.87 -8.75 3.07
C ILE A 31 -15.38 -8.66 3.37
N MET A 32 -14.92 -9.32 4.42
CA MET A 32 -13.50 -9.40 4.76
C MET A 32 -12.71 -10.12 3.67
N ALA A 33 -13.18 -11.26 3.17
CA ALA A 33 -12.56 -11.98 2.06
C ALA A 33 -12.43 -11.11 0.79
N LEU A 34 -13.48 -10.36 0.44
CA LEU A 34 -13.43 -9.40 -0.68
C LEU A 34 -12.46 -8.25 -0.40
N THR A 35 -12.45 -7.71 0.82
CA THR A 35 -11.53 -6.63 1.22
C THR A 35 -10.07 -7.07 1.08
N LYS A 36 -9.72 -8.27 1.60
CA LYS A 36 -8.39 -8.88 1.44
C LYS A 36 -8.01 -9.04 -0.03
N PHE A 37 -8.93 -9.59 -0.83
CA PHE A 37 -8.71 -9.84 -2.24
C PHE A 37 -8.43 -8.55 -3.03
N TYR A 38 -9.29 -7.55 -2.92
CA TYR A 38 -9.16 -6.32 -3.70
C TYR A 38 -8.00 -5.44 -3.23
N SER A 39 -7.73 -5.36 -1.92
CA SER A 39 -6.57 -4.65 -1.37
C SER A 39 -5.25 -5.27 -1.89
N ALA A 40 -5.11 -6.60 -1.81
CA ALA A 40 -3.94 -7.30 -2.32
C ALA A 40 -3.81 -7.18 -3.86
N LEU A 41 -4.91 -7.28 -4.60
CA LEU A 41 -4.93 -7.14 -6.05
C LEU A 41 -4.48 -5.74 -6.48
N TYR A 42 -4.97 -4.70 -5.80
CA TYR A 42 -4.58 -3.31 -6.05
C TYR A 42 -3.07 -3.13 -5.89
N MET A 43 -2.50 -3.52 -4.74
CA MET A 43 -1.07 -3.40 -4.49
C MET A 43 -0.26 -4.20 -5.50
N LYS A 44 -0.67 -5.45 -5.80
CA LYS A 44 0.03 -6.33 -6.74
C LYS A 44 0.06 -5.76 -8.16
N ARG A 45 -1.05 -5.19 -8.64
CA ARG A 45 -1.15 -4.57 -9.96
C ARG A 45 -0.25 -3.35 -10.05
N ASN A 46 -0.34 -2.44 -9.09
CA ASN A 46 0.48 -1.23 -9.04
C ASN A 46 1.98 -1.58 -8.93
N TYR A 47 2.35 -2.50 -8.02
CA TYR A 47 3.73 -2.93 -7.86
C TYR A 47 4.33 -3.51 -9.14
N ARG A 48 3.58 -4.39 -9.83
CA ARG A 48 4.01 -4.96 -11.12
C ARG A 48 4.13 -3.91 -12.22
N HIS A 49 3.15 -3.02 -12.32
CA HIS A 49 3.16 -1.95 -13.31
C HIS A 49 4.36 -1.01 -13.09
N LEU A 50 4.59 -0.57 -11.85
CA LEU A 50 5.70 0.30 -11.49
C LEU A 50 7.05 -0.35 -11.75
N ASN A 51 7.23 -1.63 -11.41
CA ASN A 51 8.45 -2.36 -11.73
C ASN A 51 8.70 -2.45 -13.24
N TYR A 52 7.63 -2.65 -14.03
CA TYR A 52 7.73 -2.70 -15.49
C TYR A 52 8.12 -1.33 -16.09
N GLN A 53 7.49 -0.24 -15.62
CA GLN A 53 7.70 1.11 -16.15
C GLN A 53 9.00 1.75 -15.66
N LEU A 54 9.24 1.71 -14.34
CA LEU A 54 10.35 2.41 -13.71
C LEU A 54 11.65 1.61 -13.79
N LYS A 55 11.57 0.27 -13.82
CA LYS A 55 12.71 -0.65 -13.73
C LYS A 55 13.68 -0.25 -12.61
N PRO A 56 13.20 -0.12 -11.36
CA PRO A 56 14.03 0.34 -10.27
C PRO A 56 15.16 -0.65 -10.01
N THR A 57 16.33 -0.15 -9.61
CA THR A 57 17.46 -0.99 -9.21
C THR A 57 17.24 -1.63 -7.85
N ASP A 58 16.43 -1.00 -7.00
CA ASP A 58 16.05 -1.44 -5.67
C ASP A 58 14.67 -0.92 -5.30
N THR A 59 14.00 -1.67 -4.44
CA THR A 59 12.80 -1.22 -3.74
C THR A 59 13.03 -1.33 -2.25
N ILE A 60 12.59 -0.33 -1.47
CA ILE A 60 12.58 -0.38 -0.01
C ILE A 60 11.14 -0.22 0.46
N ILE A 61 10.68 -1.13 1.34
CA ILE A 61 9.37 -1.05 1.98
C ILE A 61 9.54 -0.59 3.43
N LEU A 62 8.97 0.57 3.77
CA LEU A 62 9.21 1.34 5.00
C LEU A 62 8.28 0.94 6.15
N GLY A 63 8.34 -0.33 6.55
CA GLY A 63 7.58 -0.83 7.70
C GLY A 63 6.12 -1.11 7.41
N ASP A 64 5.47 -1.64 8.44
CA ASP A 64 4.08 -2.09 8.44
C ASP A 64 3.75 -2.93 7.20
N LEU A 65 4.56 -3.98 7.02
CA LEU A 65 4.39 -4.94 5.94
C LEU A 65 3.03 -5.64 6.06
N MET A 66 2.71 -6.03 7.30
CA MET A 66 1.50 -6.72 7.69
C MET A 66 0.65 -5.83 8.59
N ASP A 67 -0.67 -5.96 8.53
CA ASP A 67 -1.55 -5.16 9.40
C ASP A 67 -1.64 -5.71 10.84
N ASN A 68 -1.49 -7.02 11.05
CA ASN A 68 -1.47 -7.61 12.41
C ASN A 68 -0.32 -8.59 12.63
N GLY A 69 0.83 -8.39 11.97
CA GLY A 69 1.99 -9.29 12.06
C GLY A 69 2.43 -9.59 13.50
N ARG A 70 2.36 -8.57 14.37
CA ARG A 70 2.65 -8.67 15.81
C ARG A 70 1.67 -9.57 16.58
N GLU A 71 0.43 -9.71 16.14
CA GLU A 71 -0.63 -10.41 16.87
C GLU A 71 -0.69 -11.92 16.58
N TRP A 72 0.03 -12.38 15.54
CA TRP A 72 0.02 -13.78 15.15
C TRP A 72 0.98 -14.58 16.04
N GLN A 73 0.46 -15.56 16.79
CA GLN A 73 1.26 -16.41 17.68
C GLN A 73 1.60 -17.77 17.06
N ASP A 74 0.84 -18.21 16.05
CA ASP A 74 1.06 -19.46 15.35
C ASP A 74 2.01 -19.22 14.18
N ASP A 75 3.19 -19.86 14.21
CA ASP A 75 4.20 -19.69 13.15
C ASP A 75 3.70 -20.24 11.81
N GLY A 76 2.93 -21.33 11.80
CA GLY A 76 2.34 -21.86 10.57
C GLY A 76 1.36 -20.88 9.89
N PHE A 77 0.66 -20.06 10.66
CA PHE A 77 -0.16 -18.96 10.16
C PHE A 77 0.71 -17.79 9.68
N PHE A 78 1.74 -17.41 10.45
CA PHE A 78 2.68 -16.37 10.05
C PHE A 78 3.32 -16.68 8.69
N ASP A 79 3.81 -17.91 8.51
CA ASP A 79 4.40 -18.40 7.26
C ASP A 79 3.44 -18.23 6.07
N LYS A 80 2.16 -18.60 6.25
CA LYS A 80 1.14 -18.46 5.19
C LYS A 80 0.92 -17.00 4.81
N GLU A 81 0.89 -16.11 5.80
CA GLU A 81 0.72 -14.69 5.56
C GLU A 81 1.95 -14.07 4.90
N VAL A 82 3.17 -14.48 5.28
CA VAL A 82 4.41 -14.12 4.58
C VAL A 82 4.36 -14.56 3.12
N GLN A 83 3.93 -15.80 2.84
CA GLN A 83 3.76 -16.25 1.45
C GLN A 83 2.74 -15.38 0.69
N ARG A 84 1.63 -15.00 1.34
CA ARG A 84 0.63 -14.09 0.75
C ARG A 84 1.24 -12.73 0.42
N PHE A 85 2.03 -12.17 1.32
CA PHE A 85 2.76 -10.92 1.10
C PHE A 85 3.72 -11.04 -0.09
N HIS A 86 4.50 -12.12 -0.16
CA HIS A 86 5.40 -12.38 -1.29
C HIS A 86 4.67 -12.62 -2.63
N THR A 87 3.39 -12.99 -2.61
CA THR A 87 2.60 -13.00 -3.86
C THR A 87 2.28 -11.60 -4.40
N ILE A 88 2.26 -10.59 -3.52
CA ILE A 88 2.05 -9.17 -3.85
C ILE A 88 3.39 -8.54 -4.22
N PHE A 89 4.40 -8.76 -3.37
CA PHE A 89 5.76 -8.26 -3.50
C PHE A 89 6.77 -9.43 -3.63
N PRO A 90 6.97 -9.97 -4.85
CA PRO A 90 7.91 -11.07 -5.07
C PRO A 90 9.33 -10.75 -4.55
N PRO A 91 9.88 -11.57 -3.65
CA PRO A 91 11.18 -11.33 -3.05
C PRO A 91 12.29 -11.49 -4.09
N ASN A 92 13.32 -10.65 -3.97
CA ASN A 92 14.53 -10.70 -4.77
C ASN A 92 15.66 -9.94 -4.04
N ASN A 93 16.90 -10.04 -4.54
CA ASN A 93 18.08 -9.43 -3.91
C ASN A 93 18.12 -7.89 -3.93
N HIS A 94 17.08 -7.24 -4.45
CA HIS A 94 16.95 -5.80 -4.57
C HIS A 94 15.69 -5.27 -3.84
N LEU A 95 14.97 -6.14 -3.14
CA LEU A 95 13.84 -5.76 -2.30
C LEU A 95 14.28 -5.77 -0.83
N HIS A 96 14.27 -4.58 -0.23
CA HIS A 96 14.69 -4.31 1.13
C HIS A 96 13.47 -4.02 1.99
N TYR A 97 13.52 -4.43 3.25
CA TYR A 97 12.41 -4.29 4.19
C TYR A 97 12.85 -3.54 5.43
N MET A 98 11.89 -2.86 6.02
CA MET A 98 11.99 -2.28 7.34
C MET A 98 10.84 -2.83 8.19
N ALA A 99 11.04 -2.96 9.50
CA ALA A 99 9.98 -3.31 10.43
C ALA A 99 9.19 -2.06 10.84
N GLY A 100 7.86 -2.20 10.91
CA GLY A 100 6.99 -1.24 11.56
C GLY A 100 6.38 -1.76 12.85
N ASN A 101 5.60 -0.93 13.55
CA ASN A 101 4.98 -1.32 14.81
C ASN A 101 3.90 -2.39 14.60
N HIS A 102 3.27 -2.50 13.43
CA HIS A 102 2.33 -3.60 13.11
C HIS A 102 3.03 -4.93 12.87
N ASP A 103 4.33 -4.91 12.54
CA ASP A 103 5.12 -6.12 12.32
C ASP A 103 5.67 -6.72 13.62
N ILE A 104 6.33 -5.88 14.45
CA ILE A 104 7.07 -6.36 15.63
C ILE A 104 6.51 -5.87 16.98
N GLY A 105 5.50 -4.99 16.96
CA GLY A 105 4.93 -4.36 18.16
C GLY A 105 5.60 -3.04 18.53
N PHE A 106 5.20 -2.45 19.66
CA PHE A 106 5.80 -1.21 20.19
C PHE A 106 5.91 -1.24 21.71
N GLY A 107 6.83 -0.47 22.28
CA GLY A 107 7.07 -0.38 23.72
C GLY A 107 7.44 -1.73 24.33
N GLN A 108 6.90 -2.01 25.51
CA GLN A 108 7.18 -3.25 26.27
C GLN A 108 6.70 -4.55 25.60
N ARG A 109 5.96 -4.46 24.49
CA ARG A 109 5.47 -5.64 23.76
C ARG A 109 6.38 -6.07 22.61
N ILE A 110 7.41 -5.31 22.30
CA ILE A 110 8.50 -5.81 21.46
C ILE A 110 9.19 -6.93 22.24
N ASN A 111 9.33 -8.11 21.64
CA ASN A 111 10.06 -9.23 22.23
C ASN A 111 10.92 -9.93 21.18
N ALA A 112 11.93 -10.67 21.66
CA ALA A 112 12.89 -11.35 20.80
C ALA A 112 12.21 -12.27 19.78
N THR A 113 11.19 -13.04 20.19
CA THR A 113 10.48 -13.96 19.28
C THR A 113 9.86 -13.25 18.08
N ARG A 114 9.26 -12.08 18.25
CA ARG A 114 8.66 -11.30 17.16
C ARG A 114 9.72 -10.73 16.22
N VAL A 115 10.80 -10.21 16.80
CA VAL A 115 11.94 -9.67 16.04
C VAL A 115 12.63 -10.79 15.27
N ASP A 116 13.03 -11.88 15.93
CA ASP A 116 13.67 -13.04 15.32
C ASP A 116 12.84 -13.63 14.17
N ARG A 117 11.51 -13.71 14.36
CA ARG A 117 10.59 -14.19 13.31
C ARG A 117 10.48 -13.21 12.14
N PHE A 118 10.43 -11.91 12.40
CA PHE A 118 10.49 -10.91 11.34
C PHE A 118 11.81 -11.04 10.57
N GLU A 119 12.93 -11.09 11.28
CA GLU A 119 14.26 -11.13 10.69
C GLU A 119 14.53 -12.39 9.89
N HIS A 120 13.93 -13.51 10.29
CA HIS A 120 13.98 -14.77 9.54
C HIS A 120 13.47 -14.61 8.10
N TYR A 121 12.43 -13.82 7.89
CA TYR A 121 11.77 -13.67 6.58
C TYR A 121 12.18 -12.41 5.82
N PHE A 122 12.39 -11.31 6.55
CA PHE A 122 12.56 -9.98 5.97
C PHE A 122 13.97 -9.40 6.17
N GLY A 123 14.84 -10.12 6.91
CA GLY A 123 16.19 -9.66 7.24
C GLY A 123 16.23 -8.73 8.46
N PRO A 124 17.43 -8.28 8.85
CA PRO A 124 17.64 -7.54 10.09
C PRO A 124 16.79 -6.28 10.17
N THR A 125 16.34 -5.89 11.37
CA THR A 125 15.53 -4.67 11.54
C THR A 125 16.37 -3.38 11.44
N PHE A 126 17.68 -3.49 11.70
CA PHE A 126 18.66 -2.42 11.56
C PHE A 126 19.83 -2.87 10.68
N TYR A 127 20.08 -2.15 9.58
CA TYR A 127 21.19 -2.45 8.68
C TYR A 127 21.56 -1.25 7.81
N THR A 128 22.74 -1.35 7.20
CA THR A 128 23.21 -0.38 6.23
C THR A 128 23.71 -1.08 4.97
N PHE A 129 23.59 -0.40 3.83
CA PHE A 129 24.17 -0.87 2.58
C PHE A 129 24.55 0.32 1.70
N GLU A 130 25.62 0.16 0.91
CA GLU A 130 26.05 1.18 -0.03
C GLU A 130 25.60 0.84 -1.45
N LYS A 131 25.04 1.82 -2.15
CA LYS A 131 24.71 1.70 -3.57
C LYS A 131 24.82 3.02 -4.29
N HIS A 132 25.43 3.00 -5.48
CA HIS A 132 25.62 4.19 -6.33
C HIS A 132 26.29 5.39 -5.63
N GLY A 133 27.17 5.11 -4.64
CA GLY A 133 27.85 6.16 -3.88
C GLY A 133 26.95 6.87 -2.86
N PHE A 134 25.85 6.24 -2.45
CA PHE A 134 25.01 6.61 -1.31
C PHE A 134 25.05 5.49 -0.27
N LEU A 135 25.07 5.87 1.01
CA LEU A 135 24.87 4.96 2.12
C LEU A 135 23.39 4.97 2.48
N PHE A 136 22.77 3.81 2.47
CA PHE A 136 21.40 3.60 2.91
C PHE A 136 21.44 3.10 4.34
N VAL A 137 20.73 3.78 5.24
CA VAL A 137 20.62 3.43 6.66
C VAL A 137 19.17 3.13 6.95
N VAL A 138 18.83 1.85 7.13
CA VAL A 138 17.51 1.42 7.56
C VAL A 138 17.54 1.27 9.07
N LEU A 139 16.81 2.14 9.76
CA LEU A 139 16.89 2.29 11.21
C LEU A 139 15.61 1.85 11.89
N ASP A 140 15.67 0.80 12.72
CA ASP A 140 14.55 0.33 13.55
C ASP A 140 14.14 1.36 14.62
N THR A 141 13.37 2.37 14.20
CA THR A 141 12.85 3.41 15.10
C THR A 141 11.82 2.88 16.07
N VAL A 142 11.17 1.76 15.76
CA VAL A 142 10.16 1.12 16.62
C VAL A 142 10.84 0.58 17.88
N SER A 143 11.90 -0.21 17.71
CA SER A 143 12.70 -0.70 18.84
C SER A 143 13.45 0.43 19.54
N LEU A 144 14.01 1.39 18.79
CA LEU A 144 14.79 2.50 19.35
C LEU A 144 13.95 3.43 20.23
N CYS A 145 12.69 3.70 19.87
CA CYS A 145 11.77 4.46 20.72
C CYS A 145 11.34 3.68 21.98
N SER A 146 11.43 2.36 21.93
CA SER A 146 10.93 1.48 22.98
C SER A 146 12.01 1.07 23.99
N ASN A 147 13.28 1.13 23.60
CA ASN A 147 14.40 0.66 24.40
C ASN A 147 15.66 1.51 24.16
N GLU A 148 16.03 2.30 25.16
CA GLU A 148 17.25 3.12 25.12
C GLU A 148 18.53 2.29 25.02
N SER A 149 18.53 1.00 25.36
CA SER A 149 19.72 0.15 25.21
C SER A 149 20.10 -0.11 23.75
N ALA A 150 19.23 0.22 22.79
CA ALA A 150 19.52 0.16 21.37
C ALA A 150 20.26 1.41 20.85
N ILE A 151 20.32 2.50 21.63
CA ILE A 151 20.97 3.77 21.24
C ILE A 151 22.45 3.59 20.84
N PRO A 152 23.27 2.79 21.54
CA PRO A 152 24.66 2.57 21.15
C PRO A 152 24.83 1.96 19.74
N LEU A 153 23.79 1.34 19.16
CA LEU A 153 23.85 0.85 17.78
C LEU A 153 24.04 1.97 16.76
N LEU A 154 23.62 3.20 17.09
CA LEU A 154 23.83 4.38 16.24
C LEU A 154 25.32 4.70 16.06
N ASP A 155 26.17 4.33 17.01
CA ASP A 155 27.63 4.55 16.93
C ASP A 155 28.31 3.63 15.90
N ASN A 156 27.63 2.54 15.50
CA ASN A 156 28.13 1.62 14.49
C ASN A 156 27.80 2.06 13.05
N ILE A 157 27.07 3.16 12.87
CA ILE A 157 26.68 3.66 11.55
C ILE A 157 27.90 4.30 10.88
N PRO A 158 28.34 3.80 9.70
CA PRO A 158 29.45 4.39 8.99
C PRO A 158 29.21 5.86 8.66
N GLN A 159 30.20 6.71 8.90
CA GLN A 159 30.12 8.11 8.49
C GLN A 159 30.28 8.19 6.97
N HIS A 160 29.29 8.77 6.30
CA HIS A 160 29.27 8.89 4.85
C HIS A 160 28.60 10.21 4.44
N PRO A 161 29.16 10.97 3.47
CA PRO A 161 28.65 12.31 3.11
C PRO A 161 27.32 12.28 2.37
N ARG A 162 26.92 11.12 1.85
CA ARG A 162 25.67 10.90 1.11
C ARG A 162 24.84 9.81 1.76
N THR A 163 24.44 10.06 3.00
CA THR A 163 23.62 9.11 3.77
C THR A 163 22.14 9.39 3.55
N LEU A 164 21.38 8.37 3.17
CA LEU A 164 19.92 8.36 3.14
C LEU A 164 19.43 7.56 4.34
N LEU A 165 18.67 8.21 5.22
CA LEU A 165 18.11 7.57 6.40
C LEU A 165 16.67 7.17 6.13
N PHE A 166 16.33 5.94 6.51
CA PHE A 166 14.99 5.38 6.43
C PHE A 166 14.52 5.04 7.83
N THR A 167 13.40 5.61 8.22
CA THR A 167 12.70 5.29 9.46
C THR A 167 11.28 4.83 9.14
N HIS A 168 10.61 4.19 10.09
CA HIS A 168 9.19 3.87 9.95
C HIS A 168 8.41 4.98 10.64
N ILE A 169 8.69 5.19 11.93
CA ILE A 169 8.15 6.32 12.70
C ILE A 169 8.87 7.59 12.25
N PRO A 170 8.14 8.65 11.84
CA PRO A 170 8.73 9.93 11.47
C PRO A 170 9.50 10.58 12.63
N LEU A 171 10.53 11.36 12.31
CA LEU A 171 11.27 12.11 13.32
C LEU A 171 10.41 13.21 13.94
N TYR A 172 10.77 13.65 15.14
CA TYR A 172 10.06 14.67 15.91
C TYR A 172 9.74 15.93 15.07
N ARG A 173 8.55 16.49 15.31
CA ARG A 173 8.05 17.71 14.67
C ARG A 173 7.42 18.59 15.73
N ALA A 174 7.65 19.90 15.62
CA ALA A 174 6.99 20.86 16.50
C ALA A 174 5.48 20.84 16.25
N ALA A 175 4.69 21.08 17.31
CA ALA A 175 3.25 21.25 17.17
C ALA A 175 2.99 22.38 16.16
N SER A 176 2.13 22.12 15.15
CA SER A 176 1.81 23.00 14.01
C SER A 176 2.83 23.08 12.86
N GLN A 177 3.91 22.30 12.86
CA GLN A 177 4.81 22.24 11.71
C GLN A 177 4.11 21.60 10.50
N THR A 178 3.80 22.42 9.48
CA THR A 178 3.01 21.98 8.34
C THR A 178 3.78 21.06 7.39
N CYS A 179 3.08 20.04 6.88
CA CYS A 179 3.54 19.02 5.94
C CYS A 179 3.70 19.50 4.48
N GLY A 180 3.32 20.74 4.19
CA GLY A 180 3.30 21.29 2.84
C GLY A 180 2.07 20.89 2.02
N PRO A 181 1.99 21.36 0.75
CA PRO A 181 0.77 21.33 -0.07
C PRO A 181 0.42 19.94 -0.65
N TYR A 182 1.26 18.94 -0.42
CA TYR A 182 1.05 17.59 -0.92
C TYR A 182 0.41 16.65 0.11
N ARG A 183 0.23 17.08 1.36
CA ARG A 183 -0.68 16.43 2.32
C ARG A 183 -2.12 16.74 1.92
N ARG A 184 -2.92 15.74 1.61
CA ARG A 184 -4.22 15.96 0.92
C ARG A 184 -5.39 15.18 1.51
N GLN A 185 -5.12 14.26 2.42
CA GLN A 185 -6.07 13.21 2.80
C GLN A 185 -6.31 13.18 4.30
N SER A 186 -5.26 13.53 5.05
CA SER A 186 -5.36 13.75 6.49
C SER A 186 -6.13 15.03 6.82
N ARG A 187 -6.84 15.01 7.96
CA ARG A 187 -7.66 16.14 8.41
C ARG A 187 -6.84 17.35 8.83
N SER A 188 -5.65 17.12 9.36
CA SER A 188 -4.70 18.15 9.80
C SER A 188 -3.62 18.39 8.74
N ASN A 189 -3.09 19.62 8.70
CA ASN A 189 -1.95 19.97 7.84
C ASN A 189 -0.58 19.57 8.43
N TRP A 190 -0.56 18.89 9.58
CA TRP A 190 0.62 18.43 10.32
C TRP A 190 0.37 17.05 10.90
N ILE A 191 1.43 16.35 11.31
CA ILE A 191 1.33 15.09 12.08
C ILE A 191 1.09 15.44 13.55
N LEU A 192 0.10 14.81 14.17
CA LEU A 192 -0.17 14.96 15.60
C LEU A 192 0.84 14.15 16.40
N ASN A 193 1.51 14.77 17.38
CA ASN A 193 2.42 14.08 18.27
C ASN A 193 1.63 13.33 19.36
N GLU A 194 1.05 12.21 18.98
CA GLU A 194 0.24 11.35 19.85
C GLU A 194 0.89 9.98 19.99
N ALA A 195 0.58 9.32 21.11
CA ALA A 195 1.01 7.97 21.40
C ALA A 195 -0.13 7.23 22.09
N GLY A 196 -0.15 5.91 21.94
CA GLY A 196 -1.18 5.08 22.54
C GLY A 196 -0.77 3.63 22.63
N TYR A 197 -1.77 2.75 22.67
CA TYR A 197 -1.53 1.33 22.75
C TYR A 197 -0.88 0.82 21.44
N GLN A 198 0.38 0.40 21.53
CA GLN A 198 1.15 -0.16 20.42
C GLN A 198 1.47 0.79 19.25
N TYR A 199 1.43 2.11 19.47
CA TYR A 199 1.84 3.09 18.46
C TYR A 199 2.35 4.40 19.09
N GLN A 200 3.15 5.12 18.32
CA GLN A 200 3.57 6.49 18.58
C GLN A 200 3.87 7.16 17.24
N ASN A 201 3.25 8.32 16.99
CA ASN A 201 3.26 8.94 15.66
C ASN A 201 4.59 9.63 15.31
N LEU A 202 5.42 9.97 16.31
CA LEU A 202 6.69 10.67 16.11
C LEU A 202 7.75 10.12 17.06
N VAL A 203 8.99 9.98 16.59
CA VAL A 203 10.14 9.69 17.46
C VAL A 203 10.29 10.85 18.47
N PRO A 204 10.63 10.59 19.75
CA PRO A 204 10.81 11.65 20.74
C PRO A 204 11.86 12.67 20.31
N GLU A 205 11.72 13.93 20.72
CA GLU A 205 12.60 15.03 20.28
C GLU A 205 14.07 14.77 20.55
N HIS A 206 14.42 14.38 21.78
CA HIS A 206 15.80 14.10 22.17
C HIS A 206 16.42 12.98 21.32
N LEU A 207 15.64 11.93 21.02
CA LEU A 207 16.10 10.80 20.24
C LEU A 207 16.21 11.15 18.75
N SER A 208 15.26 11.92 18.22
CA SER A 208 15.33 12.46 16.86
C SER A 208 16.57 13.31 16.65
N ASN A 209 16.89 14.17 17.62
CA ASN A 209 18.12 14.94 17.62
C ASN A 209 19.34 14.02 17.65
N LEU A 210 19.40 13.05 18.56
CA LEU A 210 20.51 12.12 18.63
C LEU A 210 20.74 11.34 17.30
N ILE A 211 19.66 10.88 16.67
CA ILE A 211 19.73 10.22 15.35
C ILE A 211 20.32 11.16 14.31
N LEU A 212 19.83 12.41 14.21
CA LEU A 212 20.35 13.39 13.27
C LEU A 212 21.84 13.71 13.51
N ASP A 213 22.28 13.81 14.77
CA ASP A 213 23.68 14.10 15.12
C ASP A 213 24.63 12.96 14.79
N LYS A 214 24.19 11.70 14.99
CA LYS A 214 25.00 10.50 14.77
C LYS A 214 25.04 10.10 13.30
N VAL A 215 23.90 10.13 12.63
CA VAL A 215 23.75 9.68 11.24
C VAL A 215 24.17 10.76 10.24
N LYS A 216 23.90 12.04 10.56
CA LYS A 216 24.12 13.20 9.67
C LYS A 216 23.59 12.96 8.24
N PRO A 217 22.30 12.60 8.09
CA PRO A 217 21.76 12.22 6.80
C PRO A 217 21.62 13.43 5.86
N LEU A 218 21.81 13.17 4.56
CA LEU A 218 21.47 14.12 3.50
C LEU A 218 19.94 14.30 3.38
N LEU A 219 19.19 13.21 3.60
CA LEU A 219 17.74 13.16 3.47
C LEU A 219 17.18 12.00 4.29
N VAL A 220 16.00 12.21 4.87
CA VAL A 220 15.26 11.21 5.65
C VAL A 220 13.95 10.82 4.95
N PHE A 221 13.61 9.55 4.96
CA PHE A 221 12.31 9.02 4.51
C PHE A 221 11.64 8.27 5.64
N SER A 222 10.33 8.49 5.83
CA SER A 222 9.52 7.84 6.88
C SER A 222 8.19 7.29 6.36
N GLY A 223 7.53 6.42 7.13
CA GLY A 223 6.18 5.88 6.89
C GLY A 223 5.19 6.25 8.00
N ASP A 224 4.35 5.31 8.42
CA ASP A 224 3.46 5.34 9.61
C ASP A 224 2.25 6.30 9.52
N ASP A 225 2.40 7.54 9.01
CA ASP A 225 1.31 8.53 9.00
C ASP A 225 0.35 8.41 7.80
N HIS A 226 0.65 7.53 6.84
CA HIS A 226 -0.16 7.17 5.65
C HIS A 226 -0.47 8.29 4.64
N ASP A 227 -0.19 9.56 4.94
CA ASP A 227 -0.29 10.68 4.00
C ASP A 227 1.07 11.37 3.86
N TYR A 228 1.28 12.04 2.72
CA TYR A 228 2.56 12.69 2.47
C TYR A 228 2.78 13.82 3.47
N CYS A 229 4.01 13.90 4.01
CA CYS A 229 4.43 15.03 4.81
C CYS A 229 5.88 15.36 4.59
N LYS A 230 6.17 16.63 4.23
CA LYS A 230 7.53 17.12 4.12
C LYS A 230 7.81 18.15 5.20
N VAL A 231 8.91 17.94 5.91
CA VAL A 231 9.46 18.91 6.86
C VAL A 231 10.95 19.11 6.61
N ILE A 232 11.49 20.17 7.19
CA ILE A 232 12.93 20.43 7.22
C ILE A 232 13.32 20.48 8.69
N HIS A 233 14.26 19.60 9.05
CA HIS A 233 14.85 19.53 10.38
C HIS A 233 16.01 20.53 10.50
N ARG A 234 16.66 20.55 11.67
CA ARG A 234 17.91 21.28 11.84
C ARG A 234 18.96 20.89 10.79
N ASP A 235 19.92 21.79 10.58
CA ASP A 235 20.97 21.63 9.58
C ASP A 235 20.46 21.45 8.14
N ASN A 236 19.23 21.92 7.87
CA ASN A 236 18.53 21.81 6.59
C ASN A 236 18.33 20.38 6.09
N VAL A 237 18.26 19.40 7.00
CA VAL A 237 17.99 18.01 6.64
C VAL A 237 16.50 17.86 6.30
N PRO A 238 16.12 17.55 5.05
CA PRO A 238 14.73 17.32 4.72
C PRO A 238 14.29 15.95 5.24
N GLU A 239 13.03 15.83 5.64
CA GLU A 239 12.37 14.55 5.83
C GLU A 239 11.10 14.50 4.99
N MET A 240 10.88 13.37 4.33
CA MET A 240 9.65 13.09 3.58
C MET A 240 9.01 11.82 4.12
N THR A 241 7.88 11.98 4.80
CA THR A 241 6.98 10.88 5.15
C THR A 241 6.17 10.51 3.92
N LEU A 242 6.19 9.23 3.57
CA LEU A 242 5.53 8.69 2.40
C LEU A 242 4.05 8.44 2.69
N PRO A 243 3.16 8.60 1.70
CA PRO A 243 1.81 8.08 1.79
C PRO A 243 1.83 6.55 1.78
N THR A 244 0.79 5.93 2.34
CA THR A 244 0.59 4.48 2.26
C THR A 244 0.49 4.04 0.80
N PHE A 245 1.01 2.85 0.49
CA PHE A 245 0.82 2.18 -0.79
C PHE A 245 -0.52 1.44 -0.89
N SER A 246 -1.20 1.28 0.24
CA SER A 246 -2.41 0.49 0.35
C SER A 246 -3.67 1.34 0.20
N MET A 247 -4.64 0.82 -0.54
CA MET A 247 -5.97 1.43 -0.63
C MET A 247 -6.83 1.20 0.61
N ALA A 248 -6.35 0.43 1.60
CA ALA A 248 -7.12 0.02 2.76
C ALA A 248 -6.98 0.96 3.96
N GLN A 249 -6.01 1.87 3.97
CA GLN A 249 -5.67 2.68 5.16
C GLN A 249 -6.40 4.02 5.23
N GLY A 250 -7.65 4.06 4.77
CA GLY A 250 -8.51 5.24 4.89
C GLY A 250 -8.13 6.41 3.96
N VAL A 251 -7.28 6.18 2.97
CA VAL A 251 -6.85 7.17 1.97
C VAL A 251 -7.57 6.97 0.63
N ARG A 252 -7.73 8.05 -0.16
CA ARG A 252 -8.29 8.01 -1.52
C ARG A 252 -7.22 7.87 -2.60
N PHE A 253 -6.03 8.40 -2.33
CA PHE A 253 -4.88 8.43 -3.20
C PHE A 253 -3.69 7.80 -2.47
N PRO A 254 -3.54 6.47 -2.49
CA PRO A 254 -2.30 5.82 -2.10
C PRO A 254 -1.13 6.36 -2.94
N GLY A 255 0.10 6.14 -2.51
CA GLY A 255 1.26 6.66 -3.22
C GLY A 255 2.56 5.93 -2.90
N LEU A 256 3.63 6.46 -3.49
CA LEU A 256 4.99 6.01 -3.28
C LEU A 256 5.98 7.14 -3.60
N MET A 257 7.26 6.93 -3.29
CA MET A 257 8.33 7.79 -3.80
C MET A 257 9.28 7.06 -4.74
N VAL A 258 9.84 7.79 -5.69
CA VAL A 258 10.91 7.32 -6.57
C VAL A 258 12.11 8.25 -6.41
N LEU A 259 13.26 7.67 -6.11
CA LEU A 259 14.54 8.36 -6.03
C LEU A 259 15.27 8.21 -7.36
N ASP A 260 15.79 9.29 -7.90
CA ASP A 260 16.73 9.27 -9.01
C ASP A 260 18.12 9.65 -8.47
N LEU A 261 19.00 8.67 -8.43
CA LEU A 261 20.37 8.76 -7.94
C LEU A 261 21.31 8.98 -9.12
N ALA A 262 22.02 10.10 -9.10
CA ALA A 262 23.05 10.43 -10.06
C ALA A 262 24.37 10.79 -9.35
N GLN A 263 25.47 10.84 -10.11
CA GLN A 263 26.75 11.28 -9.56
C GLN A 263 26.67 12.72 -9.05
N GLU A 264 25.95 13.58 -9.77
CA GLU A 264 25.83 15.02 -9.46
C GLU A 264 24.78 15.32 -8.37
N GLY A 265 23.89 14.38 -8.05
CA GLY A 265 22.88 14.64 -7.03
C GLY A 265 21.83 13.55 -6.87
N LEU A 266 20.83 13.88 -6.06
CA LEU A 266 19.65 13.08 -5.78
C LEU A 266 18.42 13.92 -6.09
N SER A 267 17.47 13.36 -6.82
CA SER A 267 16.13 13.93 -6.97
C SER A 267 15.07 12.95 -6.50
N THR A 268 13.95 13.49 -6.03
CA THR A 268 12.89 12.71 -5.39
C THR A 268 11.55 13.03 -6.02
N HIS A 269 10.79 12.00 -6.39
CA HIS A 269 9.51 12.15 -7.08
C HIS A 269 8.42 11.46 -6.27
N LEU A 270 7.43 12.23 -5.83
CA LEU A 270 6.20 11.68 -5.24
C LEU A 270 5.28 11.21 -6.36
N CYS A 271 4.84 9.95 -6.30
CA CYS A 271 3.93 9.37 -7.27
C CYS A 271 2.64 8.95 -6.59
N TRP A 272 1.51 9.51 -7.03
CA TRP A 272 0.19 9.09 -6.59
C TRP A 272 -0.30 7.91 -7.41
N LEU A 273 -0.97 6.98 -6.74
CA LEU A 273 -1.61 5.83 -7.35
C LEU A 273 -3.09 6.13 -7.66
N PRO A 274 -3.74 5.33 -8.52
CA PRO A 274 -5.13 5.52 -8.86
C PRO A 274 -6.07 5.44 -7.65
N ASP A 275 -7.13 6.27 -7.64
CA ASP A 275 -8.22 6.22 -6.67
C ASP A 275 -9.12 5.01 -6.95
N GLN A 276 -8.77 3.88 -6.34
CA GLN A 276 -9.49 2.62 -6.53
C GLN A 276 -10.92 2.67 -5.96
N VAL A 277 -11.16 3.51 -4.95
CA VAL A 277 -12.48 3.66 -4.34
C VAL A 277 -13.41 4.39 -5.29
N GLU A 278 -12.94 5.45 -5.95
CA GLU A 278 -13.69 6.14 -7.01
C GLU A 278 -14.03 5.21 -8.17
N LEU A 279 -13.07 4.39 -8.60
CA LEU A 279 -13.32 3.41 -9.67
C LEU A 279 -14.44 2.43 -9.27
N PHE A 280 -14.46 1.94 -8.03
CA PHE A 280 -15.54 1.08 -7.55
C PHE A 280 -16.88 1.79 -7.49
N ILE A 281 -16.92 3.06 -7.10
CA ILE A 281 -18.14 3.88 -7.10
C ILE A 281 -18.67 4.03 -8.54
N GLN A 282 -17.79 4.33 -9.50
CA GLN A 282 -18.15 4.46 -10.91
C GLN A 282 -18.70 3.15 -11.49
N TYR A 283 -18.08 2.00 -11.15
CA TYR A 283 -18.60 0.70 -11.51
C TYR A 283 -19.99 0.42 -10.90
N GLY A 284 -20.23 0.86 -9.67
CA GLY A 284 -21.56 0.82 -9.05
C GLY A 284 -22.60 1.63 -9.83
N TYR A 285 -22.27 2.85 -10.24
CA TYR A 285 -23.16 3.67 -11.07
C TYR A 285 -23.44 3.04 -12.44
N LEU A 286 -22.43 2.49 -13.11
CA LEU A 286 -22.60 1.78 -14.38
C LEU A 286 -23.51 0.55 -14.23
N LEU A 287 -23.37 -0.19 -13.13
CA LEU A 287 -24.23 -1.34 -12.84
C LEU A 287 -25.69 -0.91 -12.66
N ILE A 288 -25.94 0.14 -11.86
CA ILE A 288 -27.30 0.69 -11.67
C ILE A 288 -27.88 1.16 -12.99
N PHE A 289 -27.12 1.93 -13.77
CA PHE A 289 -27.54 2.40 -15.09
C PHE A 289 -27.93 1.23 -16.00
N THR A 290 -27.11 0.17 -16.02
CA THR A 290 -27.39 -1.05 -16.79
C THR A 290 -28.69 -1.70 -16.34
N LEU A 291 -28.92 -1.85 -15.03
CA LEU A 291 -30.16 -2.43 -14.50
C LEU A 291 -31.40 -1.60 -14.83
N VAL A 292 -31.29 -0.26 -14.77
CA VAL A 292 -32.37 0.66 -15.15
C VAL A 292 -32.70 0.54 -16.64
N CYS A 293 -31.71 0.45 -17.52
CA CYS A 293 -31.95 0.30 -18.96
C CYS A 293 -32.65 -1.02 -19.32
N LEU A 294 -32.44 -2.07 -18.52
CA LEU A 294 -33.06 -3.39 -18.73
C LEU A 294 -34.49 -3.49 -18.21
N PHE A 295 -34.89 -2.61 -17.29
CA PHE A 295 -36.23 -2.62 -16.70
C PHE A 295 -37.34 -2.31 -17.75
N PRO A 296 -37.23 -1.26 -18.60
CA PRO A 296 -38.22 -0.96 -19.65
C PRO A 296 -38.26 -1.98 -20.79
N TRP A 297 -37.14 -2.66 -21.08
CA TRP A 297 -37.09 -3.69 -22.13
C TRP A 297 -38.07 -4.84 -21.86
N ARG A 298 -38.32 -5.15 -20.58
CA ARG A 298 -39.25 -6.20 -20.17
C ARG A 298 -40.73 -5.75 -20.23
N SER A 299 -40.97 -4.44 -20.20
CA SER A 299 -42.31 -3.84 -20.25
C SER A 299 -42.81 -3.57 -21.67
N GLY A 300 -41.90 -3.52 -22.66
CA GLY A 300 -42.21 -3.19 -24.06
C GLY A 300 -42.61 -4.37 -24.95
N THR A 301 -42.63 -5.62 -24.46
CA THR A 301 -43.04 -6.79 -25.25
C THR A 301 -44.48 -7.23 -25.03
N ASN A 302 -45.38 -6.30 -24.68
CA ASN A 302 -46.80 -6.50 -24.96
C ASN A 302 -47.03 -6.13 -26.43
N GLN A 303 -46.65 -7.02 -27.34
CA GLN A 303 -47.30 -7.02 -28.66
C GLN A 303 -48.82 -7.14 -28.40
N PRO A 304 -49.67 -6.33 -29.06
CA PRO A 304 -51.09 -6.60 -29.05
C PRO A 304 -51.27 -8.02 -29.58
N SER A 305 -51.81 -8.90 -28.74
CA SER A 305 -52.25 -10.21 -29.19
C SER A 305 -53.32 -9.96 -30.25
N LEU A 306 -52.96 -10.09 -31.53
CA LEU A 306 -53.93 -10.45 -32.54
C LEU A 306 -54.61 -11.71 -32.01
N SER A 307 -55.90 -11.58 -31.71
CA SER A 307 -56.74 -12.64 -31.17
C SER A 307 -56.53 -13.88 -32.02
N LYS A 308 -56.15 -14.99 -31.37
CA LYS A 308 -56.04 -16.32 -32.00
C LYS A 308 -57.38 -16.84 -32.58
N GLU A 309 -58.43 -16.04 -32.57
CA GLU A 309 -59.73 -16.34 -33.16
C GLU A 309 -59.78 -16.17 -34.69
N GLU A 310 -58.82 -15.49 -35.33
CA GLU A 310 -58.82 -15.36 -36.81
C GLU A 310 -58.15 -16.52 -37.57
N LEU A 311 -57.53 -17.50 -36.89
CA LEU A 311 -56.74 -18.55 -37.55
C LEU A 311 -57.15 -20.00 -37.24
N GLY A 312 -58.25 -20.25 -36.52
CA GLY A 312 -58.93 -21.56 -36.51
C GLY A 312 -58.09 -22.78 -36.12
N ILE A 313 -57.03 -22.64 -35.31
CA ILE A 313 -56.18 -23.76 -34.89
C ILE A 313 -56.29 -23.96 -33.38
N THR A 314 -56.93 -25.06 -32.98
CA THR A 314 -56.92 -25.58 -31.62
C THR A 314 -55.66 -26.42 -31.38
N GLN A 315 -54.74 -25.94 -30.52
CA GLN A 315 -53.69 -26.79 -29.95
C GLN A 315 -53.50 -26.53 -28.45
N PRO A 316 -53.14 -27.59 -27.68
CA PRO A 316 -53.10 -27.54 -26.22
C PRO A 316 -51.86 -26.78 -25.74
N THR A 317 -52.08 -25.90 -24.77
CA THR A 317 -51.06 -25.07 -24.14
C THR A 317 -50.11 -25.90 -23.29
N THR A 318 -48.83 -25.98 -23.70
CA THR A 318 -47.72 -26.37 -22.81
C THR A 318 -46.82 -25.15 -22.54
N SER A 319 -46.59 -24.88 -21.27
CA SER A 319 -45.99 -23.66 -20.70
C SER A 319 -44.45 -23.62 -20.80
N VAL A 320 -43.89 -23.79 -22.00
CA VAL A 320 -42.42 -23.86 -22.20
C VAL A 320 -41.78 -22.51 -22.60
N GLY A 321 -42.57 -21.47 -22.87
CA GLY A 321 -42.06 -20.21 -23.45
C GLY A 321 -41.31 -19.26 -22.51
N LEU A 322 -41.61 -19.27 -21.20
CA LEU A 322 -41.15 -18.21 -20.28
C LEU A 322 -39.67 -18.36 -19.86
N LYS A 323 -39.17 -19.59 -19.70
CA LYS A 323 -37.77 -19.84 -19.29
C LYS A 323 -36.78 -19.56 -20.42
N LYS A 324 -37.10 -19.91 -21.67
CA LYS A 324 -36.17 -19.76 -22.80
C LYS A 324 -35.84 -18.30 -23.15
N HIS A 325 -36.83 -17.40 -23.10
CA HIS A 325 -36.61 -15.98 -23.40
C HIS A 325 -35.89 -15.22 -22.28
N VAL A 326 -36.12 -15.57 -21.01
CA VAL A 326 -35.37 -14.98 -19.89
C VAL A 326 -33.90 -15.38 -19.94
N LEU A 327 -33.61 -16.65 -20.27
CA LEU A 327 -32.24 -17.14 -20.44
C LEU A 327 -31.53 -16.52 -21.66
N SER A 328 -32.21 -16.24 -22.77
CA SER A 328 -31.57 -15.59 -23.92
C SER A 328 -31.18 -14.14 -23.64
N SER A 329 -32.07 -13.36 -23.02
CA SER A 329 -31.82 -11.95 -22.72
C SER A 329 -30.76 -11.77 -21.63
N LEU A 330 -30.76 -12.61 -20.61
CA LEU A 330 -29.68 -12.66 -19.62
C LEU A 330 -28.34 -13.02 -20.27
N ARG A 331 -28.31 -13.90 -21.27
CA ARG A 331 -27.08 -14.23 -22.00
C ARG A 331 -26.54 -13.06 -22.81
N TYR A 332 -27.38 -12.25 -23.47
CA TYR A 332 -26.89 -11.09 -24.24
C TYR A 332 -26.42 -9.95 -23.33
N VAL A 333 -27.16 -9.66 -22.27
CA VAL A 333 -26.78 -8.66 -21.26
C VAL A 333 -25.51 -9.09 -20.54
N ALA A 334 -25.44 -10.34 -20.08
CA ALA A 334 -24.22 -10.87 -19.50
C ALA A 334 -23.08 -10.83 -20.51
N CYS A 335 -23.30 -11.17 -21.79
CA CYS A 335 -22.22 -11.14 -22.77
C CYS A 335 -21.68 -9.72 -23.01
N VAL A 336 -22.54 -8.71 -23.16
CA VAL A 336 -22.10 -7.31 -23.34
C VAL A 336 -21.52 -6.75 -22.04
N ALA A 337 -22.22 -6.86 -20.91
CA ALA A 337 -21.73 -6.34 -19.63
C ALA A 337 -20.44 -7.04 -19.19
N ILE A 338 -20.33 -8.36 -19.33
CA ILE A 338 -19.11 -9.12 -19.00
C ILE A 338 -17.99 -8.81 -19.99
N THR A 339 -18.25 -8.66 -21.29
CA THR A 339 -17.17 -8.26 -22.23
C THR A 339 -16.70 -6.84 -21.97
N THR A 340 -17.60 -5.89 -21.65
CA THR A 340 -17.20 -4.54 -21.23
C THR A 340 -16.44 -4.57 -19.90
N TYR A 341 -16.88 -5.38 -18.91
CA TYR A 341 -16.18 -5.52 -17.63
C TYR A 341 -14.82 -6.19 -17.78
N ILE A 342 -14.71 -7.25 -18.58
CA ILE A 342 -13.43 -7.92 -18.88
C ILE A 342 -12.52 -6.95 -19.63
N PHE A 343 -13.04 -6.21 -20.60
CA PHE A 343 -12.26 -5.21 -21.34
C PHE A 343 -11.74 -4.10 -20.41
N CYS A 344 -12.59 -3.58 -19.51
CA CYS A 344 -12.18 -2.62 -18.49
C CYS A 344 -11.18 -3.21 -17.48
N LEU A 345 -11.33 -4.48 -17.07
CA LEU A 345 -10.40 -5.18 -16.16
C LEU A 345 -9.06 -5.56 -16.80
N CYS A 346 -8.98 -5.59 -18.13
CA CYS A 346 -7.79 -5.92 -18.90
C CYS A 346 -7.06 -4.68 -19.46
N MET A 347 -7.76 -3.56 -19.65
CA MET A 347 -7.18 -2.30 -20.14
C MET A 347 -6.76 -1.33 -19.02
N PHE A 348 -7.24 -1.54 -17.80
CA PHE A 348 -6.86 -0.82 -16.56
C PHE A 348 -6.50 -1.82 -15.46
#